data_AF-G2P2V3-F1
#
_entry.id   AF-G2P2V3-F1
#
_cell.length_a   1.000
_cell.length_b   1.000
_cell.length_c   1.000
_cell.angle_alpha   90.00
_cell.angle_beta   90.00
_cell.angle_gamma   90.00
#
_symmetry.space_group_name_H-M   'P 1'
#
loop_
_entity.id
_entity.type
_entity.pdbx_description
1 polymer ?
#
loop_
_entity_poly.entity_id
_entity_poly.type
_entity_poly.pdbx_seq_one_letter_code
_entity_poly.pdbx_strand_id
1 'polypeptide(L)'
;MADVAPYEIPTSVLETLAPSARRLVLNRRGSTVWDVETWRGRFAVKLGYPIEATSEWEGQEWTALAPAREGAVLRHLNRDHVSYGDWEHGTWNVQPWHQGNSLYDLWQPHRAQVASPEPGLGEALSCAEAVAALHAAGWAHGDIQPAPFRQKWSRVQRMADSGQERAETVCVAVGP
;
A
#
# COMPACT_ATOMS: atom_id res chain seq x y z
N MET A 1 17.26 12.68 8.57
CA MET A 1 17.93 12.49 7.26
C MET A 1 16.82 12.33 6.24
N ALA A 2 16.85 13.07 5.12
CA ALA A 2 15.88 12.82 4.07
C ALA A 2 16.02 11.34 3.65
N ASP A 3 14.93 10.58 3.70
CA ASP A 3 14.93 9.24 3.14
C ASP A 3 15.27 9.41 1.66
N VAL A 4 16.43 8.90 1.24
CA VAL A 4 16.82 8.89 -0.17
C VAL A 4 16.38 7.54 -0.71
N ALA A 5 15.66 7.54 -1.82
CA ALA A 5 15.29 6.31 -2.48
C ALA A 5 16.55 5.64 -3.06
N PRO A 6 16.74 4.32 -2.91
CA PRO A 6 17.85 3.62 -3.55
C PRO A 6 17.71 3.58 -5.08
N TYR A 7 16.48 3.71 -5.58
CA TYR A 7 16.17 3.69 -7.00
C TYR A 7 15.15 4.78 -7.34
N GLU A 8 15.30 5.38 -8.51
CA GLU A 8 14.34 6.32 -9.08
C GLU A 8 13.12 5.59 -9.68
N ILE A 9 12.05 6.34 -9.93
CA ILE A 9 10.87 5.81 -10.63
C ILE A 9 11.26 5.35 -12.05
N PRO A 10 10.96 4.09 -12.44
CA PRO A 10 11.35 3.55 -13.75
C PRO A 10 10.71 4.30 -14.93
N THR A 11 11.42 4.35 -16.06
CA THR A 11 10.94 5.01 -17.29
C THR A 11 9.56 4.51 -17.72
N SER A 12 9.29 3.19 -17.64
CA SER A 12 7.99 2.61 -17.99
C SER A 12 6.83 3.20 -17.17
N VAL A 13 7.06 3.50 -15.89
CA VAL A 13 6.08 4.16 -15.02
C VAL A 13 5.94 5.63 -15.38
N LEU A 14 7.07 6.31 -15.66
CA LEU A 14 7.06 7.71 -16.07
C LEU A 14 6.32 7.93 -17.39
N GLU A 15 6.50 7.05 -18.37
CA GLU A 15 5.78 7.07 -19.65
C GLU A 15 4.29 6.76 -19.46
N THR A 16 3.95 5.88 -18.51
CA THR A 16 2.56 5.54 -18.19
C THR A 16 1.81 6.71 -17.55
N LEU A 17 2.47 7.48 -16.68
CA LEU A 17 1.84 8.51 -15.87
C LEU A 17 2.05 9.95 -16.36
N ALA A 18 3.12 10.20 -17.11
CA ALA A 18 3.55 11.54 -17.54
C ALA A 18 3.49 12.56 -16.38
N PRO A 19 4.28 12.35 -15.31
CA PRO A 19 4.12 13.10 -14.07
C PRO A 19 4.57 14.56 -14.19
N SER A 20 3.82 15.46 -13.55
CA SER A 20 4.19 16.87 -13.38
C SER A 20 5.02 17.11 -12.12
N ALA A 21 4.83 16.28 -11.09
CA ALA A 21 5.61 16.30 -9.87
C ALA A 21 5.73 14.89 -9.27
N ARG A 22 6.80 14.68 -8.50
CA ARG A 22 7.05 13.43 -7.78
C ARG A 22 7.75 13.71 -6.46
N ARG A 23 7.38 12.98 -5.41
CA ARG A 23 7.97 13.09 -4.08
C ARG A 23 8.05 11.72 -3.43
N LEU A 24 9.22 11.37 -2.89
CA LEU A 24 9.34 10.16 -2.08
C LEU A 24 8.59 10.34 -0.77
N VAL A 25 7.81 9.33 -0.41
CA VAL A 25 6.97 9.30 0.79
C VAL A 25 7.49 8.30 1.81
N LEU A 26 7.92 7.13 1.33
CA LEU A 26 8.34 6.02 2.15
C LEU A 26 9.53 5.33 1.49
N ASN A 27 10.56 5.01 2.26
CA ASN A 27 11.59 4.03 1.90
C ASN A 27 11.73 3.03 3.04
N ARG A 28 11.25 1.80 2.85
CA ARG A 28 11.29 0.77 3.90
C ARG A 28 11.19 -0.65 3.33
N ARG A 29 12.00 -1.56 3.90
CA ARG A 29 11.89 -3.03 3.72
C ARG A 29 11.78 -3.45 2.25
N GLY A 30 12.76 -3.07 1.42
CA GLY A 30 12.78 -3.49 0.01
C GLY A 30 11.68 -2.83 -0.83
N SER A 31 11.14 -1.69 -0.39
CA SER A 31 10.15 -0.95 -1.16
C SER A 31 10.27 0.56 -0.96
N THR A 32 9.96 1.30 -2.02
CA THR A 32 9.70 2.74 -1.95
C THR A 32 8.27 3.04 -2.34
N VAL A 33 7.72 4.10 -1.79
CA VAL A 33 6.48 4.68 -2.31
C VAL A 33 6.65 6.15 -2.60
N TRP A 34 6.15 6.54 -3.76
CA TRP A 34 6.19 7.88 -4.30
C TRP A 34 4.78 8.43 -4.44
N ASP A 35 4.67 9.69 -4.08
CA ASP A 35 3.55 10.55 -4.36
C ASP A 35 3.78 11.22 -5.71
N VAL A 36 2.92 10.93 -6.67
CA VAL A 36 3.09 11.33 -8.07
C VAL A 36 1.87 12.11 -8.54
N GLU A 37 2.11 13.34 -8.97
CA GLU A 37 1.07 14.20 -9.55
C GLU A 37 1.11 14.11 -11.08
N THR A 38 -0.06 14.02 -11.69
CA THR A 38 -0.26 13.95 -13.13
C THR A 38 -1.45 14.83 -13.53
N TRP A 39 -1.62 15.08 -14.82
CA TRP A 39 -2.82 15.75 -15.32
C TRP A 39 -4.12 14.94 -15.11
N ARG A 40 -4.02 13.62 -14.88
CA ARG A 40 -5.17 12.73 -14.62
C ARG A 40 -5.52 12.61 -13.14
N GLY A 41 -4.73 13.23 -12.27
CA GLY A 41 -4.86 13.11 -10.81
C GLY A 41 -3.57 12.68 -10.14
N ARG A 42 -3.68 12.38 -8.84
CA ARG A 42 -2.56 12.02 -7.98
C ARG A 42 -2.55 10.52 -7.74
N PHE A 43 -1.37 9.92 -7.78
CA PHE A 43 -1.15 8.49 -7.70
C PHE A 43 -0.08 8.15 -6.68
N ALA A 44 -0.23 6.99 -6.05
CA ALA A 44 0.85 6.33 -5.33
C ALA A 44 1.56 5.36 -6.28
N VAL A 45 2.87 5.51 -6.42
CA VAL A 45 3.74 4.58 -7.17
C VAL A 45 4.58 3.81 -6.16
N LYS A 46 4.35 2.50 -6.04
CA LYS A 46 5.15 1.63 -5.16
C LYS A 46 6.12 0.82 -6.00
N LEU A 47 7.40 0.88 -5.65
CA LEU A 47 8.46 0.07 -6.24
C LEU A 47 8.92 -0.98 -5.23
N GLY A 48 9.20 -2.18 -5.70
CA GLY A 48 9.72 -3.28 -4.92
C GLY A 48 11.06 -3.71 -5.49
N TYR A 49 12.01 -3.97 -4.60
CA TYR A 49 13.35 -4.45 -4.92
C TYR A 49 13.80 -5.43 -3.82
N PRO A 50 14.72 -6.36 -4.12
CA PRO A 50 15.17 -7.33 -3.14
C PRO A 50 15.86 -6.64 -1.95
N ILE A 51 15.69 -7.21 -0.76
CA ILE A 51 16.56 -6.89 0.37
C ILE A 51 17.78 -7.81 0.28
N GLU A 52 18.96 -7.21 0.19
CA GLU A 52 20.22 -7.95 0.19
C GLU A 52 20.44 -8.68 1.53
N ALA A 53 21.09 -9.84 1.45
CA ALA A 53 21.51 -10.56 2.64
C ALA A 53 22.55 -9.74 3.43
N THR A 54 22.48 -9.83 4.75
CA THR A 54 23.52 -9.31 5.65
C THR A 54 24.21 -10.47 6.35
N SER A 55 25.24 -10.18 7.15
CA SER A 55 25.86 -11.19 8.02
C SER A 55 24.90 -11.78 9.07
N GLU A 56 23.77 -11.13 9.31
CA GLU A 56 22.81 -11.49 10.37
C GLU A 56 21.48 -12.03 9.82
N TRP A 57 21.13 -11.68 8.57
CA TRP A 57 19.82 -11.98 7.99
C TRP A 57 19.94 -12.44 6.54
N GLU A 58 19.18 -13.47 6.17
CA GLU A 58 19.05 -13.89 4.78
C GLU A 58 18.39 -12.79 3.94
N GLY A 59 18.76 -12.77 2.66
CA GLY A 59 18.15 -11.88 1.68
C GLY A 59 16.66 -12.19 1.49
N GLN A 60 15.90 -11.16 1.12
CA GLN A 60 14.45 -11.27 0.92
C GLN A 60 14.11 -10.92 -0.52
N GLU A 61 14.37 -11.85 -1.45
CA GLU A 61 14.08 -11.64 -2.88
C GLU A 61 12.59 -11.39 -3.15
N TRP A 62 11.72 -11.98 -2.31
CA TRP A 62 10.28 -11.86 -2.46
C TRP A 62 9.76 -10.42 -2.34
N THR A 63 10.49 -9.51 -1.68
CA THR A 63 10.08 -8.09 -1.56
C THR A 63 10.03 -7.40 -2.92
N ALA A 64 10.83 -7.86 -3.88
CA ALA A 64 10.80 -7.40 -5.26
C ALA A 64 9.45 -7.67 -5.95
N LEU A 65 8.77 -8.75 -5.57
CA LEU A 65 7.51 -9.20 -6.18
C LEU A 65 6.25 -8.64 -5.49
N ALA A 66 6.41 -8.06 -4.30
CA ALA A 66 5.28 -7.64 -3.48
C ALA A 66 4.37 -6.59 -4.16
N PRO A 67 4.88 -5.55 -4.85
CA PRO A 67 4.02 -4.56 -5.51
C PRO A 67 3.12 -5.13 -6.60
N ALA A 68 3.62 -6.00 -7.49
CA ALA A 68 2.77 -6.60 -8.52
C ALA A 68 1.71 -7.53 -7.92
N ARG A 69 2.05 -8.29 -6.86
CA ARG A 69 1.07 -9.12 -6.13
C ARG A 69 -0.05 -8.26 -5.55
N GLU A 70 0.29 -7.15 -4.90
CA GLU A 70 -0.67 -6.18 -4.39
C GLU A 70 -1.54 -5.60 -5.53
N GLY A 71 -0.93 -5.21 -6.65
CA GLY A 71 -1.64 -4.69 -7.81
C GLY A 71 -2.61 -5.71 -8.42
N ALA A 72 -2.23 -6.98 -8.48
CA ALA A 72 -3.07 -8.07 -8.97
C ALA A 72 -4.30 -8.29 -8.07
N VAL A 73 -4.10 -8.33 -6.75
CA VAL A 73 -5.20 -8.43 -5.77
C VAL A 73 -6.16 -7.24 -5.90
N LEU A 74 -5.63 -6.01 -5.98
CA LEU A 74 -6.45 -4.81 -6.13
C LEU A 74 -7.28 -4.82 -7.42
N ARG A 75 -6.72 -5.27 -8.56
CA ARG A 75 -7.49 -5.46 -9.79
C ARG A 75 -8.58 -6.51 -9.63
N HIS A 76 -8.30 -7.62 -8.96
CA HIS A 76 -9.30 -8.66 -8.72
C HIS A 76 -10.44 -8.16 -7.82
N LEU A 77 -10.16 -7.25 -6.89
CA LEU A 77 -11.16 -6.56 -6.07
C LEU A 77 -11.91 -5.45 -6.84
N ASN A 78 -11.80 -5.41 -8.17
CA ASN A 78 -12.39 -4.42 -9.07
C ASN A 78 -12.06 -2.98 -8.65
N ARG A 79 -10.80 -2.73 -8.25
CA ARG A 79 -10.32 -1.36 -8.03
C ARG A 79 -9.87 -0.77 -9.35
N ASP A 80 -10.56 0.29 -9.75
CA ASP A 80 -10.23 1.05 -10.94
C ASP A 80 -8.87 1.75 -10.80
N HIS A 81 -8.26 2.06 -11.96
CA HIS A 81 -7.02 2.82 -12.05
C HIS A 81 -5.81 2.18 -11.34
N VAL A 82 -5.82 0.86 -11.21
CA VAL A 82 -4.67 0.08 -10.74
C VAL A 82 -3.88 -0.48 -11.92
N SER A 83 -2.57 -0.24 -11.92
CA SER A 83 -1.62 -0.80 -12.87
C SER A 83 -0.43 -1.38 -12.14
N TYR A 84 0.17 -2.42 -12.70
CA TYR A 84 1.38 -3.02 -12.17
C TYR A 84 2.20 -3.63 -13.30
N GLY A 85 3.48 -3.87 -13.05
CA GLY A 85 4.38 -4.48 -14.00
C GLY A 85 5.78 -4.69 -13.42
N ASP A 86 6.68 -5.10 -14.29
CA ASP A 86 8.07 -5.37 -13.95
C ASP A 86 8.97 -4.16 -14.25
N TRP A 87 10.14 -4.15 -13.61
CA TRP A 87 11.25 -3.23 -13.88
C TRP A 87 12.57 -3.92 -13.51
N GLU A 88 13.71 -3.25 -13.72
CA GLU A 88 15.05 -3.83 -13.61
C GLU A 88 15.31 -4.58 -12.29
N HIS A 89 14.76 -4.10 -11.17
CA HIS A 89 15.05 -4.65 -9.84
C HIS A 89 13.85 -5.36 -9.18
N GLY A 90 12.73 -5.54 -9.88
CA GLY A 90 11.57 -6.20 -9.30
C GLY A 90 10.27 -5.80 -9.98
N THR A 91 9.27 -5.46 -9.18
CA THR A 91 7.95 -5.07 -9.66
C THR A 91 7.51 -3.72 -9.12
N TRP A 92 6.54 -3.11 -9.78
CA TRP A 92 5.91 -1.87 -9.36
C TRP A 92 4.39 -1.98 -9.42
N ASN A 93 3.71 -1.14 -8.65
CA ASN A 93 2.29 -0.85 -8.85
C ASN A 93 2.01 0.66 -8.80
N VAL A 94 0.90 1.03 -9.41
CA VAL A 94 0.31 2.35 -9.39
C VAL A 94 -1.13 2.21 -8.95
N GLN A 95 -1.53 3.04 -7.99
CA GLN A 95 -2.90 3.13 -7.50
C GLN A 95 -3.27 4.60 -7.25
N PRO A 96 -4.57 4.96 -7.26
CA PRO A 96 -5.00 6.30 -6.90
C PRO A 96 -4.44 6.73 -5.53
N TRP A 97 -4.07 8.00 -5.42
CA TRP A 97 -3.65 8.55 -4.14
C TRP A 97 -4.86 8.78 -3.23
N HIS A 98 -4.83 8.15 -2.05
CA HIS A 98 -5.86 8.34 -1.04
C HIS A 98 -5.42 9.38 -0.02
N GLN A 99 -6.12 10.53 0.00
CA GLN A 99 -5.92 11.57 1.00
C GLN A 99 -6.45 11.14 2.39
N GLY A 100 -5.73 11.50 3.44
CA GLY A 100 -6.12 11.30 4.84
C GLY A 100 -4.95 10.88 5.73
N ASN A 101 -5.23 10.70 7.02
CA ASN A 101 -4.27 10.18 8.00
C ASN A 101 -4.30 8.64 8.00
N SER A 102 -3.17 7.99 8.30
CA SER A 102 -3.18 6.56 8.60
C SER A 102 -3.86 6.33 9.96
N LEU A 103 -4.40 5.13 10.21
CA LEU A 103 -4.85 4.78 11.57
C LEU A 103 -3.70 4.90 12.58
N TYR A 104 -2.47 4.60 12.17
CA TYR A 104 -1.30 4.81 13.01
C TYR A 104 -1.22 6.27 13.45
N ASP A 105 -1.29 7.24 12.54
CA ASP A 105 -1.21 8.66 12.89
C ASP A 105 -2.42 9.11 13.70
N LEU A 106 -3.63 8.68 13.31
CA LEU A 106 -4.87 8.98 14.04
C LEU A 106 -4.81 8.48 15.49
N TRP A 107 -4.25 7.30 15.71
CA TRP A 107 -4.13 6.72 17.04
C TRP A 107 -2.85 7.08 17.77
N GLN A 108 -2.01 7.97 17.22
CA GLN A 108 -0.82 8.45 17.92
C GLN A 108 -1.14 8.97 19.33
N PRO A 109 -2.20 9.78 19.55
CA PRO A 109 -2.55 10.26 20.88
C PRO A 109 -2.91 9.15 21.85
N HIS A 110 -3.43 8.01 21.36
CA HIS A 110 -3.85 6.86 22.16
C HIS A 110 -2.70 5.91 22.53
N ARG A 111 -1.54 6.06 21.87
CA ARG A 111 -0.34 5.27 22.16
C ARG A 111 0.59 5.94 23.17
N ALA A 112 0.27 7.15 23.64
CA ALA A 112 1.05 7.86 24.63
C ALA A 112 0.84 7.25 26.04
N GLN A 113 1.91 7.16 26.83
CA GLN A 113 1.90 6.45 28.12
C GLN A 113 1.17 7.18 29.26
N VAL A 114 0.67 8.40 29.05
CA VAL A 114 0.03 9.18 30.13
C VAL A 114 -1.33 9.71 29.66
N ALA A 115 -2.39 9.27 30.33
CA ALA A 115 -3.78 9.72 30.17
C ALA A 115 -4.27 9.79 28.71
N SER A 116 -4.02 8.72 27.96
CA SER A 116 -4.55 8.58 26.60
C SER A 116 -6.08 8.47 26.64
N PRO A 117 -6.82 9.33 25.92
CA PRO A 117 -8.26 9.14 25.75
C PRO A 117 -8.52 7.81 25.04
N GLU A 118 -9.71 7.22 25.19
CA GLU A 118 -10.05 6.01 24.42
C GLU A 118 -10.18 6.35 22.92
N PRO A 119 -9.71 5.47 22.01
CA PRO A 119 -9.93 5.64 20.59
C PRO A 119 -11.41 5.59 20.25
N GLY A 120 -11.84 6.41 19.28
CA GLY A 120 -13.21 6.42 18.81
C GLY A 120 -13.60 5.08 18.19
N LEU A 121 -14.64 4.43 18.71
CA LEU A 121 -15.12 3.14 18.23
C LEU A 121 -15.54 3.14 16.75
N GLY A 122 -15.92 4.30 16.20
CA GLY A 122 -16.29 4.42 14.79
C GLY A 122 -15.15 4.07 13.83
N GLU A 123 -13.91 4.37 14.19
CA GLU A 123 -12.73 4.07 13.35
C GLU A 123 -12.45 2.57 13.36
N ALA A 124 -12.50 1.96 14.55
CA ALA A 124 -12.35 0.52 14.72
C ALA A 124 -13.46 -0.24 13.98
N LEU A 125 -14.72 0.22 14.08
CA LEU A 125 -15.85 -0.36 13.37
C LEU A 125 -15.65 -0.30 11.85
N SER A 126 -15.26 0.85 11.31
CA SER A 126 -15.00 0.99 9.86
C SER A 126 -13.93 0.02 9.36
N CYS A 127 -12.89 -0.23 10.17
CA CYS A 127 -11.85 -1.19 9.84
C CYS A 127 -12.36 -2.64 9.88
N ALA A 128 -13.15 -2.97 10.90
CA ALA A 128 -13.77 -4.28 11.01
C ALA A 128 -14.73 -4.55 9.83
N GLU A 129 -15.51 -3.55 9.42
CA GLU A 129 -16.40 -3.64 8.25
C GLU A 129 -15.61 -3.85 6.94
N ALA A 130 -14.48 -3.16 6.76
CA ALA A 130 -13.62 -3.34 5.60
C ALA A 130 -13.01 -4.75 5.54
N VAL A 131 -12.53 -5.27 6.68
CA VAL A 131 -12.01 -6.64 6.78
C VAL A 131 -13.11 -7.67 6.54
N ALA A 132 -14.30 -7.46 7.09
CA ALA A 132 -15.45 -8.32 6.85
C ALA A 132 -15.86 -8.34 5.38
N ALA A 133 -15.83 -7.19 4.69
CA ALA A 133 -16.10 -7.11 3.26
C ALA A 133 -15.05 -7.86 2.43
N LEU A 134 -13.78 -7.79 2.81
CA LEU A 134 -12.70 -8.55 2.17
C LEU A 134 -12.92 -10.06 2.35
N HIS A 135 -13.25 -10.50 3.56
CA HIS A 135 -13.56 -11.91 3.85
C HIS A 135 -14.81 -12.39 3.09
N ALA A 136 -15.84 -11.56 2.99
CA ALA A 136 -17.04 -11.87 2.21
C ALA A 136 -16.77 -12.00 0.70
N ALA A 137 -15.69 -11.39 0.21
CA ALA A 137 -15.19 -11.56 -1.16
C ALA A 137 -14.27 -12.78 -1.32
N GLY A 138 -14.04 -13.57 -0.27
CA GLY A 138 -13.18 -14.76 -0.29
C GLY A 138 -11.68 -14.48 -0.07
N TRP A 139 -11.32 -13.26 0.32
CA TRP A 139 -9.94 -12.83 0.50
C TRP A 139 -9.57 -12.68 1.97
N ALA A 140 -8.30 -12.91 2.31
CA ALA A 140 -7.72 -12.57 3.62
C ALA A 140 -6.52 -11.65 3.43
N HIS A 141 -6.38 -10.59 4.26
CA HIS A 141 -5.33 -9.56 4.08
C HIS A 141 -3.92 -10.03 4.47
N GLY A 142 -3.80 -11.06 5.31
CA GLY A 142 -2.51 -11.62 5.76
C GLY A 142 -1.70 -10.76 6.73
N ASP A 143 -1.84 -9.43 6.69
CA ASP A 143 -1.01 -8.49 7.44
C ASP A 143 -1.81 -7.26 7.95
N ILE A 144 -2.74 -7.50 8.87
CA ILE A 144 -3.56 -6.42 9.46
C ILE A 144 -2.73 -5.69 10.52
N GLN A 145 -2.29 -4.47 10.22
CA GLN A 145 -1.53 -3.61 11.13
C GLN A 145 -2.07 -2.17 11.08
N PRO A 146 -1.88 -1.32 12.09
CA PRO A 146 -2.39 0.06 12.08
C PRO A 146 -1.79 0.96 10.99
N ALA A 147 -0.59 0.63 10.49
CA ALA A 147 0.09 1.44 9.47
C ALA A 147 -0.62 1.47 8.08
N PRO A 148 -1.13 0.36 7.53
CA PRO A 148 -1.83 0.35 6.23
C PRO A 148 -3.30 0.80 6.21
N PHE A 149 -4.00 0.97 7.34
CA PHE A 149 -5.47 1.21 7.32
C PHE A 149 -5.87 2.70 7.14
N ARG A 150 -6.94 2.93 6.35
CA ARG A 150 -7.60 4.24 6.14
C ARG A 150 -9.14 4.17 6.15
N GLN A 151 -9.80 5.29 6.49
CA GLN A 151 -11.25 5.42 6.73
C GLN A 151 -12.19 5.54 5.51
N LYS A 152 -11.76 5.27 4.27
CA LYS A 152 -12.67 5.32 3.11
C LYS A 152 -12.63 4.06 2.26
N TRP A 153 -13.22 3.00 2.80
CA TRP A 153 -13.69 1.86 2.02
C TRP A 153 -15.13 2.12 1.57
N SER A 154 -15.33 2.90 0.50
CA SER A 154 -16.66 2.97 -0.12
C SER A 154 -16.93 1.66 -0.87
N ARG A 155 -17.85 0.87 -0.30
CA ARG A 155 -18.78 -0.12 -0.90
C ARG A 155 -18.21 -0.94 -2.08
N VAL A 156 -17.82 -2.19 -1.81
CA VAL A 156 -17.63 -3.21 -2.86
C VAL A 156 -18.83 -4.15 -2.84
N GLN A 157 -19.54 -4.20 -3.96
CA GLN A 157 -20.73 -5.01 -4.16
C GLN A 157 -20.36 -6.26 -4.97
N ARG A 158 -20.43 -7.42 -4.32
CA ARG A 158 -20.72 -8.80 -4.78
C ARG A 158 -20.26 -9.24 -6.19
N MET A 159 -19.41 -10.28 -6.25
CA MET A 159 -19.72 -11.60 -6.83
C MET A 159 -18.58 -12.60 -6.54
N ALA A 160 -18.95 -13.84 -6.27
CA ALA A 160 -18.10 -14.94 -5.83
C ALA A 160 -17.47 -15.69 -7.03
N ASP A 161 -16.28 -16.27 -6.85
CA ASP A 161 -16.06 -17.73 -6.79
C ASP A 161 -14.57 -18.10 -6.90
N SER A 162 -14.15 -19.00 -5.99
CA SER A 162 -13.03 -19.96 -6.08
C SER A 162 -11.60 -19.47 -6.36
N GLY A 163 -10.69 -19.75 -5.41
CA GLY A 163 -9.24 -19.78 -5.67
C GLY A 163 -8.45 -19.27 -4.48
N GLN A 164 -8.06 -20.17 -3.58
CA GLN A 164 -7.39 -19.86 -2.34
C GLN A 164 -5.93 -19.45 -2.58
N GLU A 165 -5.65 -18.15 -2.65
CA GLU A 165 -4.31 -17.58 -2.59
C GLU A 165 -4.18 -16.70 -1.34
N ARG A 166 -3.13 -16.95 -0.55
CA ARG A 166 -2.78 -16.13 0.61
C ARG A 166 -2.30 -14.76 0.10
N ALA A 167 -3.10 -13.72 0.27
CA ALA A 167 -2.68 -12.36 -0.05
C ALA A 167 -1.88 -11.78 1.12
N GLU A 168 -0.66 -11.33 0.83
CA GLU A 168 0.17 -10.53 1.72
C GLU A 168 0.03 -9.04 1.33
N THR A 169 -0.28 -8.23 2.34
CA THR A 169 -0.09 -6.77 2.48
C THR A 169 -0.50 -5.86 1.30
N VAL A 170 -1.66 -5.19 1.43
CA VAL A 170 -1.99 -3.98 0.67
C VAL A 170 -1.42 -2.76 1.40
N CYS A 171 -0.45 -2.06 0.80
CA CYS A 171 0.07 -0.79 1.30
C CYS A 171 -0.53 0.36 0.51
N VAL A 172 -1.53 1.03 1.07
CA VAL A 172 -1.93 2.35 0.57
C VAL A 172 -0.98 3.39 1.13
N ALA A 173 -0.14 3.98 0.29
CA ALA A 173 0.83 4.97 0.76
C ALA A 173 0.19 6.31 1.13
N VAL A 174 0.81 6.95 2.13
CA VAL A 174 0.36 8.17 2.79
C VAL A 174 1.55 9.09 2.93
N GLY A 175 1.47 10.27 2.33
CA GLY A 175 2.37 11.37 2.61
C GLY A 175 1.80 12.25 3.74
N PRO A 176 2.67 12.94 4.50
CA PRO A 176 2.25 13.97 5.45
C PRO A 176 1.47 15.10 4.76
#